data_AF-A0A0S4QYZ5-F1
#
_entry.id   AF-A0A0S4QYZ5-F1
#
_cell.length_a   1.000
_cell.length_b   1.000
_cell.length_c   1.000
_cell.angle_alpha   90.00
_cell.angle_beta   90.00
_cell.angle_gamma   90.00
#
_symmetry.space_group_name_H-M   'P 1'
#
loop_
_entity.id
_entity.type
_entity.pdbx_description
1 polymer ?
#
loop_
_entity_poly.entity_id
_entity_poly.type
_entity_poly.pdbx_seq_one_letter_code
_entity_poly.pdbx_strand_id
1 'polypeptide(L)'
;MTTPTSEPPDLTTSNADLNRYLAATAGGQDGEGLLGHLVIYNVTDVEQCGETELREWFTELGLDVGFLPGPPRQDAAFEKATSAAKARYAPDGHRGRAHASQGRTVTLMMRNVARDEARVVRHLVRELADHGDEALSYEVRVATAEFVRATDPSLPEGSGTMTLATDQDTVDTFDPAERDTINELIMRVAEDYRTRSQYVSADRLRKMLRDYVERVLAAVRIHPGVYFVHRRHAAALADLRTLAARFGAELTRVPLADATETRSMVDGAFAAKAQADLESLARDIARVQADGPKPYQVRLLHQRYTAVKQAAEQYQADLDTHLTTTDATLGLIQAQMATLMISAADTETTPADQLQEQP
;
A
#
# COMPACT_ATOMS: atom_id res chain seq x y z
N MET A 1 19.82 21.27 31.61
CA MET A 1 19.40 22.29 30.64
C MET A 1 20.07 21.97 29.32
N THR A 2 19.41 21.14 28.52
CA THR A 2 19.83 20.76 27.17
C THR A 2 19.32 21.83 26.21
N THR A 3 20.23 22.58 25.60
CA THR A 3 19.92 23.53 24.54
C THR A 3 19.32 22.75 23.36
N PRO A 4 18.14 23.09 22.84
CA PRO A 4 17.68 22.51 21.59
C PRO A 4 18.59 23.02 20.48
N THR A 5 19.34 22.10 19.86
CA THR A 5 20.06 22.34 18.61
C THR A 5 19.03 22.70 17.55
N SER A 6 18.92 23.99 17.20
CA SER A 6 18.16 24.40 16.01
C SER A 6 18.93 23.90 14.80
N GLU A 7 18.56 22.72 14.33
CA GLU A 7 19.08 22.15 13.10
C GLU A 7 18.78 23.12 11.94
N PRO A 8 19.76 23.45 11.08
CA PRO A 8 19.53 24.35 9.97
C PRO A 8 18.41 23.80 9.07
N PRO A 9 17.66 24.66 8.35
CA PRO A 9 16.57 24.19 7.51
C PRO A 9 17.12 23.23 6.47
N ASP A 10 16.59 22.03 6.53
CA ASP A 10 17.06 20.88 5.77
C ASP A 10 16.49 20.88 4.35
N LEU A 11 16.72 22.00 3.68
CA LEU A 11 16.49 22.27 2.28
C LEU A 11 17.72 23.04 1.82
N THR A 12 18.85 22.37 1.67
CA THR A 12 19.93 22.94 0.84
C THR A 12 19.52 22.75 -0.61
N THR A 13 18.72 23.67 -1.11
CA THR A 13 18.59 23.81 -2.56
C THR A 13 19.92 24.34 -3.11
N SER A 14 20.17 24.20 -4.41
CA SER A 14 21.29 24.87 -5.07
C SER A 14 21.15 26.41 -5.07
N ASN A 15 20.05 26.95 -4.51
CA ASN A 15 19.75 28.36 -4.41
C ASN A 15 19.92 28.88 -2.97
N ALA A 16 20.99 29.64 -2.75
CA ALA A 16 21.34 30.19 -1.44
C ALA A 16 20.31 31.18 -0.87
N ASP A 17 19.59 31.92 -1.73
CA ASP A 17 18.58 32.88 -1.29
C ASP A 17 17.31 32.18 -0.82
N LEU A 18 16.92 31.11 -1.52
CA LEU A 18 15.82 30.25 -1.07
C LEU A 18 16.16 29.58 0.26
N ASN A 19 17.38 29.04 0.42
CA ASN A 19 17.80 28.44 1.69
C ASN A 19 17.81 29.47 2.84
N ARG A 20 18.23 30.72 2.55
CA ARG A 20 18.18 31.82 3.53
C ARG A 20 16.75 32.22 3.88
N TYR A 21 15.85 32.25 2.91
CA TYR A 21 14.42 32.51 3.14
C TYR A 21 13.77 31.39 3.97
N LEU A 22 14.08 30.13 3.67
CA LEU A 22 13.60 28.97 4.43
C LEU A 22 14.17 28.99 5.85
N ALA A 23 15.42 29.45 6.03
CA ALA A 23 16.03 29.67 7.34
C ALA A 23 15.41 30.80 8.14
N ALA A 24 15.11 31.92 7.49
CA ALA A 24 14.45 33.04 8.14
C ALA A 24 13.00 32.69 8.54
N THR A 25 12.29 31.92 7.70
CA THR A 25 10.90 31.53 7.94
C THR A 25 10.77 30.36 8.93
N ALA A 26 11.75 29.45 8.98
CA ALA A 26 11.77 28.32 9.92
C ALA A 26 12.53 28.61 11.23
N GLY A 27 13.36 29.66 11.28
CA GLY A 27 14.35 29.91 12.32
C GLY A 27 13.95 30.85 13.47
N GLY A 28 12.68 31.26 13.58
CA GLY A 28 12.18 31.82 14.84
C GLY A 28 12.26 30.76 15.93
N GLN A 29 12.75 31.09 17.13
CA GLN A 29 13.04 30.13 18.22
C GLN A 29 11.84 29.23 18.61
N ASP A 30 10.62 29.57 18.19
CA ASP A 30 9.39 28.81 18.45
C ASP A 30 8.57 28.46 17.18
N GLY A 31 9.10 28.65 15.97
CA GLY A 31 8.33 28.44 14.73
C GLY A 31 7.12 29.40 14.58
N GLU A 32 7.17 30.54 15.27
CA GLU A 32 6.20 31.64 15.12
C GLU A 32 6.18 32.11 13.65
N GLY A 33 5.07 31.88 12.97
CA GLY A 33 4.88 32.21 11.54
C GLY A 33 4.90 31.02 10.58
N LEU A 34 5.15 29.79 11.07
CA LEU A 34 5.00 28.57 10.27
C LEU A 34 3.68 27.87 10.59
N LEU A 35 2.89 27.56 9.56
CA LEU A 35 1.68 26.75 9.71
C LEU A 35 2.02 25.25 9.73
N GLY A 36 2.98 24.84 8.91
CA GLY A 36 3.41 23.44 8.80
C GLY A 36 4.26 23.20 7.57
N HIS A 37 4.12 22.03 6.98
CA HIS A 37 4.88 21.60 5.80
C HIS A 37 3.95 20.97 4.77
N LEU A 38 4.19 21.26 3.49
CA LEU A 38 3.71 20.42 2.40
C LEU A 38 4.69 19.26 2.21
N VAL A 39 4.17 18.06 2.12
CA VAL A 39 4.93 16.82 2.05
C VAL A 39 4.59 16.11 0.75
N ILE A 40 5.63 15.77 0.01
CA ILE A 40 5.58 15.01 -1.23
C ILE A 40 6.56 13.87 -1.05
N TYR A 41 6.14 12.65 -1.33
CA TYR A 41 7.04 11.50 -1.30
C TYR A 41 7.02 10.76 -2.63
N ASN A 42 8.17 10.25 -3.03
CA ASN A 42 8.37 9.46 -4.23
C ASN A 42 9.07 8.15 -3.87
N VAL A 43 8.55 7.04 -4.41
CA VAL A 43 9.05 5.69 -4.17
C VAL A 43 9.08 5.00 -5.52
N THR A 44 10.23 4.99 -6.19
CA THR A 44 10.42 4.34 -7.49
C THR A 44 11.39 3.18 -7.38
N ASP A 45 12.66 3.50 -7.16
CA ASP A 45 13.76 2.55 -7.11
C ASP A 45 14.26 2.46 -5.68
N VAL A 46 13.61 1.57 -4.92
CA VAL A 46 13.98 1.35 -3.52
C VAL A 46 15.15 0.38 -3.43
N GLU A 47 16.06 0.68 -2.51
CA GLU A 47 17.10 -0.27 -2.12
C GLU A 47 16.48 -1.50 -1.46
N GLN A 48 17.15 -2.64 -1.58
CA GLN A 48 16.66 -3.91 -1.04
C GLN A 48 16.76 -3.91 0.48
N CYS A 49 15.65 -3.66 1.16
CA CYS A 49 15.58 -3.69 2.63
C CYS A 49 14.66 -4.81 3.15
N GLY A 50 15.12 -5.49 4.19
CA GLY A 50 14.36 -6.54 4.90
C GLY A 50 13.44 -5.97 5.98
N GLU A 51 12.54 -6.80 6.53
CA GLU A 51 11.66 -6.38 7.63
C GLU A 51 12.43 -6.11 8.93
N THR A 52 13.43 -6.92 9.26
CA THR A 52 14.31 -6.71 10.42
C THR A 52 15.04 -5.37 10.35
N GLU A 53 15.63 -5.06 9.20
CA GLU A 53 16.37 -3.82 8.99
C GLU A 53 15.45 -2.59 9.07
N LEU A 54 14.27 -2.65 8.45
CA LEU A 54 13.26 -1.60 8.59
C LEU A 54 12.86 -1.39 10.06
N ARG A 55 12.70 -2.47 10.82
CA ARG A 55 12.34 -2.40 12.24
C ARG A 55 13.42 -1.74 13.08
N GLU A 56 14.69 -2.05 12.80
CA GLU A 56 15.83 -1.40 13.44
C GLU A 56 15.82 0.09 13.16
N TRP A 57 15.64 0.50 11.90
CA TRP A 57 15.57 1.92 11.53
C TRP A 57 14.38 2.64 12.18
N PHE A 58 13.20 2.03 12.25
CA PHE A 58 12.05 2.61 12.96
C PHE A 58 12.36 2.84 14.44
N THR A 59 12.96 1.85 15.08
CA THR A 59 13.29 1.90 16.52
C THR A 59 14.34 2.98 16.79
N GLU A 60 15.39 3.03 15.96
CA GLU A 60 16.46 4.04 16.03
C GLU A 60 15.92 5.46 15.88
N LEU A 61 14.98 5.66 14.94
CA LEU A 61 14.39 6.97 14.62
C LEU A 61 13.19 7.31 15.52
N GLY A 62 12.86 6.48 16.52
CA GLY A 62 11.72 6.71 17.40
C GLY A 62 10.36 6.71 16.69
N LEU A 63 10.25 6.06 15.53
CA LEU A 63 9.03 5.94 14.74
C LEU A 63 8.15 4.79 15.26
N ASP A 64 6.83 4.90 15.09
CA ASP A 64 5.90 3.88 15.53
C ASP A 64 6.01 2.60 14.69
N VAL A 65 6.56 1.55 15.31
CA VAL A 65 6.73 0.20 14.72
C VAL A 65 5.41 -0.47 14.34
N GLY A 66 4.26 0.00 14.86
CA GLY A 66 2.93 -0.48 14.45
C GLY A 66 2.60 -0.21 12.99
N PHE A 67 3.35 0.69 12.33
CA PHE A 67 3.20 1.03 10.93
C PHE A 67 4.12 0.27 9.99
N LEU A 68 5.02 -0.57 10.53
CA LEU A 68 5.87 -1.41 9.70
C LEU A 68 5.04 -2.31 8.78
N PRO A 69 5.42 -2.47 7.51
CA PRO A 69 4.87 -3.53 6.70
C PRO A 69 5.24 -4.87 7.36
N GLY A 70 4.29 -5.79 7.49
CA GLY A 70 4.61 -7.15 7.93
C GLY A 70 5.67 -7.84 7.05
N PRO A 71 6.19 -9.01 7.42
CA PRO A 71 7.22 -9.69 6.64
C PRO A 71 6.76 -9.95 5.19
N PRO A 72 7.69 -10.03 4.22
CA PRO A 72 7.36 -10.47 2.87
C PRO A 72 6.72 -11.87 2.89
N ARG A 73 5.56 -11.99 2.24
CA ARG A 73 4.84 -13.26 2.15
C ARG A 73 5.40 -14.09 1.00
N GLN A 74 5.86 -15.31 1.30
CA GLN A 74 6.50 -16.19 0.32
C GLN A 74 5.49 -16.73 -0.70
N ASP A 75 4.24 -16.98 -0.30
CA ASP A 75 3.17 -17.38 -1.21
C ASP A 75 2.84 -16.27 -2.23
N ALA A 76 2.72 -15.03 -1.78
CA ALA A 76 2.52 -13.87 -2.65
C ALA A 76 3.75 -13.62 -3.55
N ALA A 77 4.96 -13.85 -3.05
CA ALA A 77 6.18 -13.78 -3.85
C ALA A 77 6.17 -14.82 -4.98
N PHE A 78 5.79 -16.07 -4.68
CA PHE A 78 5.63 -17.15 -5.66
C PHE A 78 4.61 -16.79 -6.72
N GLU A 79 3.42 -16.34 -6.32
CA GLU A 79 2.37 -15.95 -7.26
C GLU A 79 2.83 -14.81 -8.18
N LYS A 80 3.49 -13.78 -7.64
CA LYS A 80 4.00 -12.66 -8.45
C LYS A 80 5.12 -13.08 -9.41
N ALA A 81 6.12 -13.81 -8.92
CA ALA A 81 7.27 -14.26 -9.72
C ALA A 81 6.81 -15.13 -10.90
N THR A 82 5.91 -16.08 -10.64
CA THR A 82 5.40 -16.97 -11.68
C THR A 82 4.38 -16.28 -12.60
N SER A 83 3.55 -15.34 -12.13
CA SER A 83 2.59 -14.65 -13.01
C SER A 83 3.25 -13.68 -14.00
N ALA A 84 4.40 -13.10 -13.62
CA ALA A 84 5.16 -12.20 -14.48
C ALA A 84 6.00 -12.94 -15.54
N ALA A 85 6.17 -14.27 -15.39
CA ALA A 85 7.00 -15.08 -16.27
C ALA A 85 6.32 -15.32 -17.61
N LYS A 86 6.74 -14.55 -18.62
CA LYS A 86 6.28 -14.68 -20.00
C LYS A 86 7.38 -14.32 -20.98
N ALA A 87 7.54 -15.11 -22.03
CA ALA A 87 8.36 -14.79 -23.19
C ALA A 87 7.57 -15.05 -24.47
N ARG A 88 7.80 -14.23 -25.49
CA ARG A 88 7.17 -14.38 -26.81
C ARG A 88 8.23 -14.18 -27.89
N TYR A 89 8.35 -15.11 -28.82
CA TYR A 89 9.32 -15.07 -29.91
C TYR A 89 8.81 -15.79 -31.14
N ALA A 90 9.46 -15.54 -32.28
CA ALA A 90 9.26 -16.30 -33.51
C ALA A 90 10.25 -17.48 -33.53
N PRO A 91 9.81 -18.71 -33.80
CA PRO A 91 10.70 -19.87 -33.82
C PRO A 91 11.74 -19.79 -34.95
N ASP A 92 11.39 -19.15 -36.08
CA ASP A 92 12.27 -19.06 -37.26
C ASP A 92 13.33 -17.95 -37.18
N GLY A 93 13.53 -17.32 -36.01
CA GLY A 93 14.60 -16.33 -35.79
C GLY A 93 14.46 -14.98 -36.52
N HIS A 94 13.47 -14.82 -37.41
CA HIS A 94 13.21 -13.56 -38.11
C HIS A 94 12.56 -12.52 -37.17
N ARG A 95 13.40 -11.71 -36.51
CA ARG A 95 13.00 -10.52 -35.72
C ARG A 95 12.48 -9.36 -36.59
N GLY A 96 11.59 -9.63 -37.54
CA GLY A 96 10.92 -8.62 -38.36
C GLY A 96 9.83 -7.91 -37.55
N ARG A 97 9.83 -6.56 -37.54
CA ARG A 97 8.89 -5.68 -36.82
C ARG A 97 7.41 -5.74 -37.29
N ALA A 98 7.02 -6.73 -38.10
CA ALA A 98 5.70 -6.80 -38.73
C ALA A 98 5.08 -8.21 -38.61
N HIS A 99 4.91 -8.72 -37.38
CA HIS A 99 4.37 -10.06 -37.10
C HIS A 99 2.90 -10.03 -36.62
N ALA A 100 2.05 -9.26 -37.28
CA ALA A 100 0.63 -9.18 -36.91
C ALA A 100 -0.31 -10.05 -37.74
N SER A 101 0.14 -10.64 -38.86
CA SER A 101 -0.81 -11.34 -39.75
C SER A 101 -0.32 -12.62 -40.45
N GLN A 102 0.99 -12.90 -40.52
CA GLN A 102 1.51 -14.10 -41.20
C GLN A 102 2.76 -14.62 -40.50
N GLY A 103 2.68 -15.77 -39.81
CA GLY A 103 3.82 -16.41 -39.16
C GLY A 103 3.48 -17.21 -37.90
N ARG A 104 4.45 -17.99 -37.44
CA ARG A 104 4.38 -18.75 -36.19
C ARG A 104 4.90 -17.94 -35.01
N THR A 105 4.19 -17.98 -33.90
CA THR A 105 4.60 -17.38 -32.63
C THR A 105 4.69 -18.47 -31.57
N VAL A 106 5.81 -18.53 -30.86
CA VAL A 106 5.91 -19.27 -29.60
C VAL A 106 5.69 -18.33 -28.43
N THR A 107 4.85 -18.76 -27.49
CA THR A 107 4.68 -18.09 -26.19
C THR A 107 5.03 -19.07 -25.08
N LEU A 108 5.99 -18.67 -24.23
CA LEU A 108 6.25 -19.33 -22.96
C LEU A 108 5.51 -18.57 -21.86
N MET A 109 4.73 -19.27 -21.04
CA MET A 109 4.02 -18.65 -19.93
C MET A 109 3.71 -19.63 -18.80
N MET A 110 3.55 -19.12 -17.58
CA MET A 110 3.09 -19.93 -16.46
C MET A 110 1.56 -20.08 -16.48
N ARG A 111 1.08 -21.32 -16.35
CA ARG A 111 -0.35 -21.67 -16.21
C ARG A 111 -0.61 -22.24 -14.82
N ASN A 112 -1.76 -21.91 -14.24
CA ASN A 112 -2.24 -22.52 -13.01
C ASN A 112 -2.72 -23.95 -13.27
N VAL A 113 -2.30 -24.90 -12.45
CA VAL A 113 -2.65 -26.32 -12.60
C VAL A 113 -3.46 -26.79 -11.40
N ALA A 114 -2.95 -26.52 -10.20
CA ALA A 114 -3.60 -26.89 -8.95
C ALA A 114 -3.38 -25.80 -7.90
N ARG A 115 -4.39 -25.60 -7.06
CA ARG A 115 -4.32 -24.74 -5.87
C ARG A 115 -5.17 -25.37 -4.78
N ASP A 116 -4.54 -25.71 -3.68
CA ASP A 116 -5.20 -26.21 -2.48
C ASP A 116 -4.65 -25.45 -1.24
N GLU A 117 -5.11 -25.84 -0.06
CA GLU A 117 -4.69 -25.22 1.21
C GLU A 117 -3.22 -25.49 1.56
N ALA A 118 -2.61 -26.54 1.00
CA ALA A 118 -1.25 -26.95 1.28
C ALA A 118 -0.25 -26.50 0.22
N ARG A 119 -0.68 -26.33 -1.04
CA ARG A 119 0.22 -26.03 -2.16
C ARG A 119 -0.42 -25.29 -3.32
N VAL A 120 0.46 -24.68 -4.12
CA VAL A 120 0.12 -24.05 -5.40
C VAL A 120 1.06 -24.60 -6.47
N VAL A 121 0.50 -25.13 -7.55
CA VAL A 121 1.26 -25.72 -8.66
C VAL A 121 0.99 -24.96 -9.94
N ARG A 122 2.07 -24.54 -10.60
CA ARG A 122 2.06 -23.87 -11.91
C ARG A 122 3.00 -24.58 -12.87
N HIS A 123 2.60 -24.69 -14.12
CA HIS A 123 3.46 -25.23 -15.17
C HIS A 123 3.93 -24.10 -16.06
N LEU A 124 5.22 -24.09 -16.41
CA LEU A 124 5.71 -23.33 -17.55
C LEU A 124 5.31 -24.11 -18.79
N VAL A 125 4.50 -23.49 -19.65
CA VAL A 125 4.03 -24.11 -20.88
C VAL A 125 4.51 -23.34 -22.08
N ARG A 126 4.74 -24.09 -23.16
CA ARG A 126 5.05 -23.59 -24.48
C ARG A 126 3.81 -23.73 -25.34
N GLU A 127 3.34 -22.61 -25.89
CA GLU A 127 2.20 -22.54 -26.82
C GLU A 127 2.70 -22.08 -28.19
N LEU A 128 2.38 -22.82 -29.25
CA LEU A 128 2.67 -22.43 -30.64
C LEU A 128 1.38 -21.97 -31.34
N ALA A 129 1.32 -20.69 -31.68
CA ALA A 129 0.25 -20.12 -32.49
C ALA A 129 0.72 -20.00 -33.94
N ASP A 130 0.02 -20.65 -34.87
CA ASP A 130 0.20 -20.47 -36.31
C ASP A 130 -0.90 -19.54 -36.85
N HIS A 131 -0.51 -18.31 -37.23
CA HIS A 131 -1.47 -17.32 -37.71
C HIS A 131 -1.93 -17.55 -39.16
N GLY A 132 -1.31 -18.51 -39.88
CA GLY A 132 -1.70 -18.86 -41.25
C GLY A 132 -2.81 -19.91 -41.35
N ASP A 133 -2.97 -20.76 -40.33
CA ASP A 133 -3.86 -21.94 -40.34
C ASP A 133 -4.92 -21.93 -39.22
N GLU A 134 -5.08 -20.81 -38.49
CA GLU A 134 -5.99 -20.65 -37.34
C GLU A 134 -5.91 -21.77 -36.27
N ALA A 135 -4.83 -22.56 -36.27
CA ALA A 135 -4.61 -23.65 -35.34
C ALA A 135 -3.70 -23.19 -34.19
N LEU A 136 -4.26 -23.11 -32.99
CA LEU A 136 -3.47 -23.09 -31.76
C LEU A 136 -3.02 -24.54 -31.49
N SER A 137 -1.72 -24.81 -31.59
CA SER A 137 -1.21 -26.17 -31.40
C SER A 137 -0.30 -26.27 -30.18
N TYR A 138 -0.62 -27.29 -29.37
CA TYR A 138 0.14 -27.93 -28.29
C TYR A 138 0.60 -27.06 -27.12
N GLU A 139 0.05 -27.35 -25.93
CA GLU A 139 0.56 -26.96 -24.63
C GLU A 139 1.59 -28.01 -24.21
N VAL A 140 2.88 -27.72 -24.43
CA VAL A 140 3.96 -28.60 -23.95
C VAL A 140 4.42 -28.09 -22.59
N ARG A 141 4.37 -28.95 -21.57
CA ARG A 141 4.91 -28.64 -20.24
C ARG A 141 6.43 -28.66 -20.29
N VAL A 142 7.04 -27.54 -19.95
CA VAL A 142 8.49 -27.32 -19.98
C VAL A 142 9.10 -27.35 -18.58
N ALA A 143 8.37 -26.84 -17.58
CA ALA A 143 8.80 -26.86 -16.19
C ALA A 143 7.60 -26.89 -15.24
N THR A 144 7.84 -27.29 -14.00
CA THR A 144 6.87 -27.29 -12.90
C THR A 144 7.40 -26.41 -11.77
N ALA A 145 6.60 -25.43 -11.37
CA ALA A 145 6.83 -24.61 -10.19
C ALA A 145 5.79 -25.01 -9.13
N GLU A 146 6.23 -25.55 -8.00
CA GLU A 146 5.38 -25.93 -6.89
C GLU A 146 5.76 -25.10 -5.66
N PHE A 147 4.76 -24.49 -5.02
CA PHE A 147 4.92 -23.83 -3.74
C PHE A 147 4.22 -24.65 -2.67
N VAL A 148 4.97 -25.14 -1.69
CA VAL A 148 4.45 -25.88 -0.55
C VAL A 148 4.38 -24.94 0.64
N ARG A 149 3.17 -24.71 1.16
CA ARG A 149 2.93 -23.88 2.35
C ARG A 149 3.49 -24.58 3.57
N ALA A 150 4.13 -23.82 4.45
CA ALA A 150 4.57 -24.34 5.73
C ALA A 150 3.35 -24.56 6.64
N THR A 151 3.34 -25.66 7.38
CA THR A 151 2.25 -26.04 8.30
C THR A 151 2.54 -25.65 9.75
N ASP A 152 3.75 -25.17 10.05
CA ASP A 152 4.16 -24.78 11.40
C ASP A 152 3.43 -23.48 11.81
N PRO A 153 2.60 -23.51 12.87
CA PRO A 153 1.88 -22.33 13.36
C PRO A 153 2.79 -21.21 13.88
N SER A 154 4.06 -21.50 14.17
CA SER A 154 5.03 -20.51 14.63
C SER A 154 5.60 -19.65 13.49
N LEU A 155 5.42 -20.08 12.24
CA LEU A 155 5.89 -19.34 11.08
C LEU A 155 4.88 -18.26 10.65
N PRO A 156 5.34 -17.12 10.09
CA PRO A 156 4.45 -16.10 9.56
C PRO A 156 3.48 -16.66 8.51
N GLU A 157 2.26 -16.12 8.47
CA GLU A 157 1.28 -16.46 7.44
C GLU A 157 1.87 -16.28 6.03
N GLY A 158 1.65 -17.28 5.16
CA GLY A 158 2.17 -17.26 3.79
C GLY A 158 3.62 -17.74 3.66
N SER A 159 4.21 -18.29 4.72
CA SER A 159 5.49 -19.00 4.65
C SER A 159 5.37 -20.32 3.87
N GLY A 160 6.44 -20.70 3.18
CA GLY A 160 6.51 -21.91 2.38
C GLY A 160 7.72 -21.90 1.45
N THR A 161 7.93 -23.02 0.75
CA THR A 161 9.09 -23.19 -0.13
C THR A 161 8.64 -23.38 -1.56
N MET A 162 9.28 -22.67 -2.48
CA MET A 162 9.14 -22.93 -3.92
C MET A 162 10.17 -23.99 -4.36
N THR A 163 9.70 -24.98 -5.09
CA THR A 163 10.52 -25.86 -5.93
C THR A 163 10.22 -25.54 -7.40
N LEU A 164 11.27 -25.50 -8.23
CA LEU A 164 11.18 -25.25 -9.66
C LEU A 164 11.99 -26.31 -10.38
N ALA A 165 11.32 -27.17 -11.13
CA ALA A 165 11.92 -28.32 -11.80
C ALA A 165 11.63 -28.28 -13.31
N THR A 166 12.68 -28.31 -14.11
CA THR A 166 12.60 -28.38 -15.57
C THR A 166 12.34 -29.81 -16.03
N ASP A 167 11.50 -29.99 -17.04
CA ASP A 167 11.30 -31.25 -17.74
C ASP A 167 12.42 -31.41 -18.78
N GLN A 168 13.59 -31.91 -18.34
CA GLN A 168 14.82 -31.89 -19.12
C GLN A 168 14.68 -32.67 -20.44
N ASP A 169 14.02 -33.83 -20.40
CA ASP A 169 13.77 -34.65 -21.60
C ASP A 169 13.00 -33.86 -22.66
N THR A 170 12.00 -33.08 -22.23
CA THR A 170 11.22 -32.22 -23.13
C THR A 170 12.07 -31.05 -23.64
N VAL A 171 12.79 -30.37 -22.75
CA VAL A 171 13.62 -29.21 -23.10
C VAL A 171 14.71 -29.57 -24.10
N ASP A 172 15.33 -30.74 -23.97
CA ASP A 172 16.39 -31.21 -24.86
C ASP A 172 15.92 -31.50 -26.29
N THR A 173 14.61 -31.60 -26.52
CA THR A 173 14.05 -31.70 -27.88
C THR A 173 14.01 -30.37 -28.63
N PHE A 174 14.14 -29.23 -27.92
CA PHE A 174 14.06 -27.90 -28.52
C PHE A 174 15.42 -27.43 -29.08
N ASP A 175 15.35 -26.46 -29.98
CA ASP A 175 16.56 -25.83 -30.52
C ASP A 175 17.37 -25.11 -29.41
N PRO A 176 18.69 -24.93 -29.59
CA PRO A 176 19.53 -24.30 -28.57
C PRO A 176 19.06 -22.91 -28.11
N ALA A 177 18.54 -22.07 -29.02
CA ALA A 177 18.15 -20.71 -28.66
C ALA A 177 16.84 -20.68 -27.85
N GLU A 178 15.91 -21.58 -28.16
CA GLU A 178 14.70 -21.81 -27.38
C GLU A 178 15.03 -22.34 -25.99
N ARG A 179 15.98 -23.30 -25.88
CA ARG A 179 16.48 -23.78 -24.58
C ARG A 179 17.09 -22.67 -23.73
N ASP A 180 17.90 -21.80 -24.33
CA ASP A 180 18.48 -20.65 -23.64
C ASP A 180 17.39 -19.72 -23.11
N THR A 181 16.35 -19.45 -23.91
CA THR A 181 15.21 -18.61 -23.50
C THR A 181 14.43 -19.22 -22.34
N ILE A 182 14.21 -20.54 -22.37
CA ILE A 182 13.55 -21.29 -21.28
C ILE A 182 14.38 -21.19 -19.99
N ASN A 183 15.68 -21.46 -20.07
CA ASN A 183 16.58 -21.41 -18.93
C ASN A 183 16.68 -20.00 -18.34
N GLU A 184 16.77 -18.96 -19.17
CA GLU A 184 16.73 -17.57 -18.74
C GLU A 184 15.44 -17.24 -17.99
N LEU A 185 14.29 -17.66 -18.52
CA LEU A 185 13.00 -17.45 -17.88
C LEU A 185 12.89 -18.16 -16.53
N ILE A 186 13.38 -19.39 -16.43
CA ILE A 186 13.43 -20.18 -15.18
C ILE A 186 14.33 -19.52 -14.15
N MET A 187 15.55 -19.10 -14.54
CA MET A 187 16.47 -18.37 -13.66
C MET A 187 15.83 -17.07 -13.15
N ARG A 188 15.15 -16.33 -14.03
CA ARG A 188 14.44 -15.10 -13.67
C ARG A 188 13.32 -15.37 -12.66
N VAL A 189 12.54 -16.43 -12.82
CA VAL A 189 11.49 -16.81 -11.85
C VAL A 189 12.10 -17.13 -10.48
N ALA A 190 13.19 -17.90 -10.46
CA ALA A 190 13.88 -18.25 -9.22
C ALA A 190 14.40 -17.00 -8.49
N GLU A 191 15.03 -16.09 -9.24
CA GLU A 191 15.58 -14.86 -8.71
C GLU A 191 14.50 -13.86 -8.25
N ASP A 192 13.42 -13.71 -9.01
CA ASP A 192 12.28 -12.88 -8.63
C ASP A 192 11.61 -13.41 -7.35
N TYR A 193 11.44 -14.73 -7.21
CA TYR A 193 10.91 -15.34 -5.99
C TYR A 193 11.84 -15.10 -4.80
N ARG A 194 13.15 -15.33 -4.95
CA ARG A 194 14.15 -15.11 -3.91
C ARG A 194 14.15 -13.66 -3.43
N THR A 195 14.18 -12.72 -4.35
CA THR A 195 14.16 -11.28 -4.03
C THR A 195 12.87 -10.89 -3.32
N ARG A 196 11.70 -11.31 -3.83
CA ARG A 196 10.39 -10.94 -3.27
C ARG A 196 10.05 -11.62 -1.96
N SER A 197 10.70 -12.74 -1.64
CA SER A 197 10.56 -13.43 -0.36
C SER A 197 11.44 -12.84 0.74
N GLN A 198 12.51 -12.12 0.36
CA GLN A 198 13.46 -11.54 1.30
C GLN A 198 13.20 -10.05 1.57
N TYR A 199 12.84 -9.29 0.54
CA TYR A 199 12.78 -7.84 0.61
C TYR A 199 11.36 -7.28 0.53
N VAL A 200 11.16 -6.14 1.19
CA VAL A 200 9.89 -5.41 1.13
C VAL A 200 9.80 -4.68 -0.21
N SER A 201 8.69 -4.90 -0.94
CA SER A 201 8.48 -4.24 -2.23
C SER A 201 8.23 -2.73 -2.09
N ALA A 202 8.64 -1.94 -3.09
CA ALA A 202 8.36 -0.51 -3.22
C ALA A 202 6.90 -0.12 -2.93
N ASP A 203 5.92 -0.89 -3.39
CA ASP A 203 4.49 -0.60 -3.15
C ASP A 203 4.11 -0.67 -1.66
N ARG A 204 4.74 -1.59 -0.91
CA ARG A 204 4.52 -1.74 0.53
C ARG A 204 5.20 -0.61 1.30
N LEU A 205 6.40 -0.21 0.90
CA LEU A 205 7.10 0.96 1.46
C LEU A 205 6.32 2.25 1.18
N ARG A 206 5.82 2.43 -0.05
CA ARG A 206 4.95 3.56 -0.41
C ARG A 206 3.68 3.60 0.42
N LYS A 207 3.06 2.44 0.64
CA LYS A 207 1.89 2.33 1.53
C LYS A 207 2.25 2.66 2.98
N MET A 208 3.38 2.17 3.48
CA MET A 208 3.88 2.46 4.83
C MET A 208 4.09 3.97 5.02
N LEU A 209 4.83 4.63 4.13
CA LEU A 209 5.05 6.08 4.19
C LEU A 209 3.72 6.85 4.18
N ARG A 210 2.81 6.50 3.25
CA ARG A 210 1.50 7.13 3.17
C ARG A 210 0.71 6.96 4.46
N ASP A 211 0.61 5.71 4.94
CA ASP A 211 -0.19 5.39 6.12
C ASP A 211 0.39 6.09 7.37
N TYR A 212 1.72 6.22 7.46
CA TYR A 212 2.39 6.97 8.54
C TYR A 212 2.07 8.47 8.47
N VAL A 213 2.21 9.08 7.29
CA VAL A 213 1.89 10.49 7.05
C VAL A 213 0.42 10.78 7.36
N GLU A 214 -0.50 9.97 6.85
CA GLU A 214 -1.94 10.21 7.01
C GLU A 214 -2.44 9.92 8.44
N ARG A 215 -1.91 8.90 9.12
CA ARG A 215 -2.48 8.42 10.40
C ARG A 215 -1.68 8.85 11.63
N VAL A 216 -0.35 8.86 11.56
CA VAL A 216 0.49 9.26 12.71
C VAL A 216 0.69 10.76 12.71
N LEU A 217 0.99 11.35 11.55
CA LEU A 217 1.23 12.78 11.42
C LEU A 217 -0.05 13.59 11.17
N ALA A 218 -1.21 12.92 11.16
CA ALA A 218 -2.52 13.51 10.89
C ALA A 218 -2.47 14.45 9.67
N ALA A 219 -1.91 13.96 8.56
CA ALA A 219 -1.75 14.81 7.38
C ALA A 219 -3.07 15.00 6.63
N VAL A 220 -3.28 16.20 6.12
CA VAL A 220 -4.42 16.55 5.28
C VAL A 220 -3.99 16.57 3.82
N ARG A 221 -4.67 15.81 2.97
CA ARG A 221 -4.36 15.78 1.54
C ARG A 221 -4.90 17.04 0.86
N ILE A 222 -4.00 17.92 0.42
CA ILE A 222 -4.35 19.16 -0.30
C ILE A 222 -4.62 18.84 -1.79
N HIS A 223 -3.74 18.03 -2.38
CA HIS A 223 -3.83 17.56 -3.76
C HIS A 223 -3.40 16.10 -3.86
N PRO A 224 -3.67 15.41 -4.98
CA PRO A 224 -3.09 14.10 -5.23
C PRO A 224 -1.57 14.09 -5.09
N GLY A 225 -1.06 13.34 -4.11
CA GLY A 225 0.37 13.23 -3.83
C GLY A 225 0.96 14.38 -2.99
N VAL A 226 0.16 15.34 -2.54
CA VAL A 226 0.61 16.48 -1.74
C VAL A 226 -0.19 16.53 -0.43
N TYR A 227 0.54 16.50 0.68
CA TYR A 227 -0.01 16.42 2.02
C TYR A 227 0.42 17.62 2.85
N PHE A 228 -0.48 18.23 3.61
CA PHE A 228 -0.14 19.19 4.65
C PHE A 228 0.07 18.46 5.97
N VAL A 229 1.20 18.71 6.63
CA VAL A 229 1.56 18.21 7.96
C VAL A 229 1.78 19.40 8.88
N HIS A 230 1.07 19.46 10.00
CA HIS A 230 1.17 20.55 10.96
C HIS A 230 2.57 20.64 11.59
N ARG A 231 3.04 21.86 11.91
CA ARG A 231 4.39 22.11 12.45
C ARG A 231 4.75 21.30 13.71
N ARG A 232 3.76 20.91 14.53
CA ARG A 232 4.00 20.08 15.73
C ARG A 232 4.63 18.71 15.42
N HIS A 233 4.47 18.23 14.18
CA HIS A 233 5.02 16.96 13.72
C HIS A 233 6.36 17.12 12.97
N ALA A 234 6.99 18.30 13.02
CA ALA A 234 8.20 18.59 12.25
C ALA A 234 9.37 17.62 12.55
N ALA A 235 9.55 17.22 13.82
CA ALA A 235 10.57 16.25 14.23
C ALA A 235 10.30 14.87 13.61
N ALA A 236 9.12 14.30 13.85
CA ALA A 236 8.73 13.00 13.30
C ALA A 236 8.75 12.99 11.76
N LEU A 237 8.46 14.12 11.11
CA LEU A 237 8.57 14.26 9.66
C LEU A 237 10.04 14.26 9.18
N ALA A 238 10.96 14.83 9.96
CA ALA A 238 12.39 14.76 9.68
C ALA A 238 12.91 13.32 9.80
N ASP A 239 12.49 12.61 10.84
CA ASP A 239 12.82 11.19 11.06
C ASP A 239 12.27 10.32 9.93
N LEU A 240 11.02 10.55 9.50
CA LEU A 240 10.42 9.84 8.39
C LEU A 240 11.15 10.09 7.05
N ARG A 241 11.70 11.30 6.86
CA ARG A 241 12.53 11.61 5.70
C ARG A 241 13.87 10.87 5.75
N THR A 242 14.51 10.83 6.91
CA THR A 242 15.74 10.06 7.12
C THR A 242 15.50 8.58 6.83
N LEU A 243 14.38 8.03 7.29
CA LEU A 243 13.96 6.68 6.97
C LEU A 243 13.79 6.49 5.45
N ALA A 244 13.06 7.37 4.77
CA ALA A 244 12.85 7.28 3.33
C ALA A 244 14.17 7.23 2.54
N ALA A 245 15.12 8.10 2.92
CA ALA A 245 16.44 8.14 2.29
C ALA A 245 17.22 6.83 2.46
N ARG A 246 17.09 6.13 3.61
CA ARG A 246 17.80 4.85 3.87
C ARG A 246 17.43 3.73 2.91
N PHE A 247 16.22 3.76 2.34
CA PHE A 247 15.80 2.78 1.33
C PHE A 247 15.71 3.39 -0.07
N GLY A 248 16.37 4.52 -0.33
CA GLY A 248 16.41 5.14 -1.66
C GLY A 248 15.11 5.84 -2.10
N ALA A 249 14.18 6.09 -1.19
CA ALA A 249 13.00 6.91 -1.47
C ALA A 249 13.26 8.39 -1.14
N GLU A 250 12.45 9.25 -1.75
CA GLU A 250 12.51 10.70 -1.53
C GLU A 250 11.28 11.14 -0.74
N LEU A 251 11.51 11.94 0.30
CA LEU A 251 10.45 12.65 1.02
C LEU A 251 10.84 14.13 1.11
N THR A 252 10.16 14.94 0.31
CA THR A 252 10.37 16.38 0.25
C THR A 252 9.37 17.06 1.17
N ARG A 253 9.89 17.90 2.08
CA ARG A 253 9.08 18.82 2.90
C ARG A 253 9.29 20.24 2.41
N VAL A 254 8.21 20.99 2.23
CA VAL A 254 8.23 22.41 1.86
C VAL A 254 7.55 23.19 2.99
N PRO A 255 8.25 24.07 3.72
CA PRO A 255 7.65 24.82 4.81
C PRO A 255 6.55 25.75 4.28
N LEU A 256 5.45 25.82 5.01
CA LEU A 256 4.30 26.64 4.68
C LEU A 256 4.16 27.74 5.72
N ALA A 257 4.36 29.00 5.29
CA ALA A 257 4.14 30.15 6.13
C ALA A 257 2.67 30.26 6.54
N ASP A 258 2.42 30.78 7.74
CA ASP A 258 1.09 31.08 8.26
C ASP A 258 0.59 32.41 7.68
N ALA A 259 0.16 32.35 6.42
CA ALA A 259 -0.46 33.45 5.71
C ALA A 259 -1.95 33.15 5.50
N THR A 260 -2.77 34.20 5.35
CA THR A 260 -4.22 34.04 5.17
C THR A 260 -4.58 33.13 3.99
N GLU A 261 -3.86 33.23 2.87
CA GLU A 261 -4.10 32.41 1.68
C GLU A 261 -3.72 30.94 1.89
N THR A 262 -2.57 30.68 2.52
CA THR A 262 -2.11 29.32 2.80
C THR A 262 -2.98 28.64 3.84
N ARG A 263 -3.43 29.38 4.87
CA ARG A 263 -4.40 28.90 5.86
C ARG A 263 -5.73 28.56 5.20
N SER A 264 -6.28 29.45 4.37
CA SER A 264 -7.54 29.20 3.63
C SER A 264 -7.46 27.95 2.74
N MET A 265 -6.32 27.71 2.09
CA MET A 265 -6.09 26.48 1.32
C MET A 265 -6.11 25.22 2.21
N VAL A 266 -5.45 25.26 3.36
CA VAL A 266 -5.41 24.14 4.32
C VAL A 266 -6.79 23.90 4.92
N ASP A 267 -7.51 24.96 5.32
CA ASP A 267 -8.87 24.88 5.85
C ASP A 267 -9.83 24.26 4.83
N GLY A 268 -9.75 24.68 3.57
CA GLY A 268 -10.56 24.12 2.48
C GLY A 268 -10.31 22.63 2.26
N ALA A 269 -9.04 22.22 2.23
CA ALA A 269 -8.67 20.81 2.11
C ALA A 269 -9.11 19.99 3.33
N PHE A 270 -9.03 20.57 4.52
CA PHE A 270 -9.49 19.94 5.74
C PHE A 270 -11.01 19.74 5.74
N ALA A 271 -11.77 20.79 5.45
CA ALA A 271 -13.22 20.74 5.36
C ALA A 271 -13.67 19.69 4.32
N ALA A 272 -12.99 19.62 3.17
CA ALA A 272 -13.25 18.60 2.16
C ALA A 272 -12.95 17.17 2.67
N LYS A 273 -11.84 16.98 3.39
CA LYS A 273 -11.51 15.68 4.01
C LYS A 273 -12.54 15.28 5.06
N ALA A 274 -12.88 16.17 5.98
CA ALA A 274 -13.86 15.92 7.03
C ALA A 274 -15.22 15.56 6.42
N GLN A 275 -15.66 16.31 5.40
CA GLN A 275 -16.89 16.03 4.67
C GLN A 275 -16.86 14.64 4.03
N ALA A 276 -15.78 14.28 3.33
CA ALA A 276 -15.64 12.96 2.70
C ALA A 276 -15.64 11.80 3.72
N ASP A 277 -14.99 11.99 4.87
CA ASP A 277 -14.97 11.00 5.94
C ASP A 277 -16.37 10.80 6.55
N LEU A 278 -17.11 11.90 6.77
CA LEU A 278 -18.48 11.89 7.30
C LEU A 278 -19.47 11.30 6.28
N GLU A 279 -19.36 11.61 4.99
CA GLU A 279 -20.17 11.01 3.93
C GLU A 279 -19.90 9.51 3.78
N SER A 280 -18.64 9.09 3.88
CA SER A 280 -18.31 7.67 3.91
C SER A 280 -18.92 6.99 5.13
N LEU A 281 -18.86 7.61 6.30
CA LEU A 281 -19.45 7.06 7.53
C LEU A 281 -20.97 6.96 7.42
N ALA A 282 -21.64 7.99 6.90
CA ALA A 282 -23.09 7.99 6.67
C ALA A 282 -23.52 6.86 5.70
N ARG A 283 -22.76 6.62 4.63
CA ARG A 283 -23.01 5.49 3.71
C ARG A 283 -22.86 4.14 4.40
N ASP A 284 -21.84 3.99 5.24
CA ASP A 284 -21.62 2.73 5.97
C ASP A 284 -22.71 2.49 7.03
N ILE A 285 -23.17 3.55 7.71
CA ILE A 285 -24.33 3.54 8.62
C ILE A 285 -25.58 3.08 7.88
N ALA A 286 -25.88 3.69 6.73
CA ALA A 286 -27.07 3.34 5.92
C ALA A 286 -27.02 1.88 5.44
N ARG A 287 -25.84 1.37 5.04
CA ARG A 287 -25.66 -0.03 4.66
C ARG A 287 -25.93 -0.98 5.84
N VAL A 288 -25.34 -0.71 7.00
CA VAL A 288 -25.54 -1.53 8.21
C VAL A 288 -27.00 -1.50 8.68
N GLN A 289 -27.69 -0.36 8.52
CA GLN A 289 -29.11 -0.25 8.81
C GLN A 289 -29.97 -1.12 7.88
N ALA A 290 -29.65 -1.16 6.58
CA ALA A 290 -30.37 -1.97 5.60
C ALA A 290 -30.15 -3.47 5.78
N ASP A 291 -28.93 -3.89 6.13
CA ASP A 291 -28.54 -5.30 6.26
C ASP A 291 -28.96 -5.92 7.61
N GLY A 292 -29.49 -5.12 8.53
CA GLY A 292 -29.76 -5.51 9.92
C GLY A 292 -28.51 -5.31 10.80
N PRO A 293 -28.55 -4.37 11.77
CA PRO A 293 -27.35 -3.95 12.49
C PRO A 293 -26.85 -5.04 13.43
N LYS A 294 -25.65 -5.56 13.15
CA LYS A 294 -24.97 -6.49 14.07
C LYS A 294 -24.19 -5.70 15.13
N PRO A 295 -24.19 -6.11 16.41
CA PRO A 295 -23.51 -5.39 17.49
C PRO A 295 -22.04 -5.05 17.20
N TYR A 296 -21.31 -5.97 16.57
CA TYR A 296 -19.91 -5.75 16.22
C TYR A 296 -19.72 -4.64 15.16
N GLN A 297 -20.64 -4.52 14.20
CA GLN A 297 -20.58 -3.52 13.13
C GLN A 297 -20.87 -2.13 13.69
N VAL A 298 -21.86 -2.04 14.57
CA VAL A 298 -22.21 -0.78 15.26
C VAL A 298 -21.04 -0.30 16.13
N ARG A 299 -20.36 -1.20 16.85
CA ARG A 299 -19.16 -0.87 17.61
C ARG A 299 -18.03 -0.33 16.73
N LEU A 300 -17.79 -0.94 15.57
CA LEU A 300 -16.79 -0.49 14.62
C LEU A 300 -17.12 0.89 14.03
N LEU A 301 -18.39 1.13 13.68
CA LEU A 301 -18.86 2.43 13.21
C LEU A 301 -18.71 3.52 14.29
N HIS A 302 -19.02 3.19 15.55
CA HIS A 302 -18.83 4.11 16.66
C HIS A 302 -17.35 4.47 16.86
N GLN A 303 -16.45 3.48 16.84
CA GLN A 303 -15.00 3.73 16.93
C GLN A 303 -14.52 4.67 15.82
N ARG A 304 -15.00 4.44 14.59
CA ARG A 304 -14.67 5.30 13.44
C ARG A 304 -15.25 6.71 13.60
N TYR A 305 -16.49 6.84 14.07
CA TYR A 305 -17.09 8.14 14.38
C TYR A 305 -16.25 8.91 15.41
N THR A 306 -15.88 8.26 16.52
CA THR A 306 -15.04 8.87 17.55
C THR A 306 -13.70 9.32 16.99
N ALA A 307 -13.07 8.52 16.13
CA ALA A 307 -11.80 8.89 15.49
C ALA A 307 -11.94 10.12 14.57
N VAL A 308 -13.01 10.20 13.77
CA VAL A 308 -13.27 11.38 12.91
C VAL A 308 -13.54 12.63 13.74
N LYS A 309 -14.31 12.50 14.83
CA LYS A 309 -14.60 13.59 15.75
C LYS A 309 -13.32 14.11 16.43
N GLN A 310 -12.52 13.22 17.00
CA GLN A 310 -11.25 13.58 17.66
C GLN A 310 -10.28 14.25 16.68
N ALA A 311 -10.20 13.74 15.44
CA ALA A 311 -9.41 14.37 14.41
C ALA A 311 -9.89 15.80 14.16
N ALA A 312 -11.19 16.01 13.93
CA ALA A 312 -11.77 17.33 13.70
C ALA A 312 -11.51 18.32 14.86
N GLU A 313 -11.69 17.88 16.11
CA GLU A 313 -11.38 18.69 17.30
C GLU A 313 -9.90 19.07 17.36
N GLN A 314 -9.01 18.12 17.06
CA GLN A 314 -7.57 18.35 17.04
C GLN A 314 -7.16 19.39 15.98
N TYR A 315 -7.79 19.36 14.80
CA TYR A 315 -7.51 20.35 13.76
C TYR A 315 -8.05 21.73 14.08
N GLN A 316 -9.25 21.83 14.65
CA GLN A 316 -9.80 23.11 15.12
C GLN A 316 -8.85 23.74 16.14
N ALA A 317 -8.28 22.94 17.04
CA ALA A 317 -7.27 23.39 17.99
C ALA A 317 -5.94 23.79 17.34
N ASP A 318 -5.47 23.06 16.32
CA ASP A 318 -4.19 23.35 15.64
C ASP A 318 -4.25 24.61 14.76
N LEU A 319 -5.37 24.84 14.09
CA LEU A 319 -5.54 25.93 13.12
C LEU A 319 -6.23 27.17 13.70
N ASP A 320 -6.70 27.09 14.95
CA ASP A 320 -7.50 28.12 15.63
C ASP A 320 -8.71 28.55 14.77
N THR A 321 -9.38 27.57 14.16
CA THR A 321 -10.52 27.77 13.26
C THR A 321 -11.76 27.01 13.74
N HIS A 322 -12.92 27.64 13.60
CA HIS A 322 -14.22 27.03 13.87
C HIS A 322 -14.81 26.46 12.57
N LEU A 323 -15.15 25.17 12.59
CA LEU A 323 -15.71 24.48 11.42
C LEU A 323 -17.20 24.20 11.63
N THR A 324 -18.01 25.26 11.54
CA THR A 324 -19.45 25.24 11.82
C THR A 324 -20.20 24.17 11.02
N THR A 325 -19.86 23.97 9.75
CA THR A 325 -20.49 22.94 8.89
C THR A 325 -20.13 21.52 9.32
N THR A 326 -18.91 21.30 9.80
CA THR A 326 -18.44 19.99 10.28
C THR A 326 -19.17 19.61 11.58
N ASP A 327 -19.36 20.57 12.49
CA ASP A 327 -20.04 20.35 13.77
C ASP A 327 -21.51 19.95 13.57
N ALA A 328 -22.22 20.62 12.65
CA ALA A 328 -23.61 20.29 12.31
C ALA A 328 -23.73 18.86 11.75
N THR A 329 -22.81 18.47 10.87
CA THR A 329 -22.80 17.14 10.26
C THR A 329 -22.42 16.04 11.28
N LEU A 330 -21.48 16.32 12.18
CA LEU A 330 -21.14 15.44 13.30
C LEU A 330 -22.35 15.20 14.22
N GLY A 331 -23.15 16.24 14.50
CA GLY A 331 -24.38 16.12 15.29
C GLY A 331 -25.44 15.24 14.62
N LEU A 332 -25.62 15.37 13.30
CA LEU A 332 -26.54 14.52 12.54
C LEU A 332 -26.09 13.04 12.58
N ILE A 333 -24.81 12.76 12.33
CA ILE A 333 -24.27 11.40 12.38
C ILE A 333 -24.37 10.81 13.78
N GLN A 334 -24.17 11.62 14.83
CA GLN A 334 -24.36 11.17 16.21
C GLN A 334 -25.80 10.69 16.47
N ALA A 335 -26.80 11.42 15.98
CA ALA A 335 -28.21 11.03 16.11
C ALA A 335 -28.51 9.73 15.34
N GLN A 336 -27.96 9.56 14.14
CA GLN A 336 -28.09 8.32 13.37
C GLN A 336 -27.42 7.13 14.08
N MET A 337 -26.22 7.33 14.64
CA MET A 337 -25.51 6.31 15.42
C MET A 337 -26.27 5.90 16.67
N ALA A 338 -26.88 6.85 17.39
CA ALA A 338 -27.73 6.55 18.55
C ALA A 338 -28.92 5.67 18.17
N THR A 339 -29.55 5.96 17.02
CA THR A 339 -30.66 5.16 16.50
C THR A 339 -30.23 3.73 16.16
N LEU A 340 -29.04 3.56 15.55
CA LEU A 340 -28.45 2.25 15.27
C LEU A 340 -28.11 1.45 16.53
N MET A 341 -27.66 2.11 17.59
CA MET A 341 -27.34 1.42 18.86
C MET A 341 -28.59 0.89 19.54
N ILE A 342 -29.70 1.66 19.50
CA ILE A 342 -30.98 1.22 20.06
C ILE A 342 -31.50 0.00 19.31
N SER A 343 -31.52 0.04 17.97
CA SER A 343 -32.02 -1.08 17.17
C SER A 343 -31.16 -2.35 17.28
N ALA A 344 -29.84 -2.22 17.41
CA ALA A 344 -28.96 -3.36 17.64
C ALA A 344 -29.19 -4.01 19.01
N ALA A 345 -29.49 -3.22 20.05
CA ALA A 345 -29.81 -3.73 21.38
C ALA A 345 -31.13 -4.52 21.38
N ASP A 346 -32.16 -4.04 20.69
CA ASP A 346 -33.47 -4.72 20.58
C ASP A 346 -33.37 -6.08 19.86
N THR A 347 -32.37 -6.24 18.98
CA THR A 347 -32.12 -7.49 18.24
C THR A 347 -31.50 -8.57 19.14
N GLU A 348 -30.75 -8.21 20.19
CA GLU A 348 -30.22 -9.16 21.17
C GLU A 348 -31.31 -9.64 22.16
N THR A 349 -32.34 -8.83 22.39
CA THR A 349 -33.40 -9.13 23.37
C THR A 349 -34.56 -9.96 22.83
N THR A 350 -34.58 -10.31 21.53
CA THR A 350 -35.59 -11.21 20.95
C THR A 350 -35.14 -12.66 21.11
N PRO A 351 -35.68 -13.44 22.08
CA PRO A 351 -35.28 -14.83 22.27
C PRO A 351 -35.78 -15.67 21.09
N ALA A 352 -34.98 -16.65 20.66
CA ALA A 352 -35.32 -17.61 19.60
C ALA A 352 -36.46 -18.60 19.97
N ASP A 353 -37.29 -18.26 20.96
CA ASP A 353 -38.22 -19.18 21.65
C ASP A 353 -39.68 -19.07 21.15
N GLN A 354 -39.90 -18.52 19.95
CA GLN A 354 -41.26 -18.38 19.36
C GLN A 354 -41.46 -19.10 18.02
N LEU A 355 -40.67 -20.14 17.70
CA LEU A 355 -40.90 -20.98 16.51
C LEU A 355 -41.04 -22.48 16.82
N GLN A 356 -41.48 -22.83 18.03
CA GLN A 356 -42.01 -24.16 18.33
C GLN A 356 -43.32 -24.03 19.09
N GLU A 357 -44.39 -23.66 18.38
CA GLU A 357 -45.73 -24.15 18.70
C GLU A 357 -46.67 -23.75 17.56
N GLN A 358 -46.90 -24.67 16.63
CA GLN A 358 -48.25 -25.13 16.34
C GLN A 358 -48.23 -26.43 15.51
N PRO A 359 -49.22 -27.32 15.75
CA PRO A 359 -49.19 -28.74 15.40
C PRO A 359 -49.45 -29.08 13.93
#